data_AF-A0A7X7JV78-F1
#
_entry.id   AF-A0A7X7JV78-F1
#
_cell.length_a   1.000
_cell.length_b   1.000
_cell.length_c   1.000
_cell.angle_alpha   90.00
_cell.angle_beta   90.00
_cell.angle_gamma   90.00
#
_symmetry.space_group_name_H-M   'P 1'
#
loop_
_entity.id
_entity.type
_entity.pdbx_description
1 polymer ?
#
loop_
_entity_poly.entity_id
_entity_poly.type
_entity_poly.pdbx_seq_one_letter_code
_entity_poly.pdbx_strand_id
1 'polypeptide(L)'
;GAILTQLSSWWFQQFGDIENHVVSTAVPDLVAGRAVIVEALEMIEVECVARGYLTGSGWAEYRESGTVCGIRLPDGLRDGDQLPEPIFTPAIKAKVGEHDENVDFDTIARLHGGELAEQLRGITLGIYARAATMAAQRGIILADTKFEFGRRPGEAGLVLADEVLTPDSSRFWDAKRWNPGESLPSFDKQFVRDWLANESGWDPNSDAPPPELPGEIVEATRARYLEAFERLTLRAPVLES
;
A
#
# COMPACT_ATOMS: atom_id res chain seq x y z
N GLY A 1 -5.13 12.99 4.34
CA GLY A 1 -6.20 12.90 5.36
C GLY A 1 -7.53 12.59 4.72
N ALA A 2 -8.39 13.58 4.50
CA ALA A 2 -9.78 13.34 4.13
C ALA A 2 -10.01 12.48 2.86
N ILE A 3 -9.19 12.69 1.82
CA ILE A 3 -9.23 11.88 0.59
C ILE A 3 -8.94 10.41 0.90
N LEU A 4 -7.89 10.14 1.68
CA LEU A 4 -7.44 8.78 1.99
C LEU A 4 -8.44 8.05 2.89
N THR A 5 -8.98 8.73 3.90
CA THR A 5 -10.02 8.16 4.78
C THR A 5 -11.26 7.74 3.97
N GLN A 6 -11.72 8.60 3.05
CA GLN A 6 -12.86 8.28 2.19
C GLN A 6 -12.54 7.15 1.19
N LEU A 7 -11.28 7.03 0.74
CA LEU A 7 -10.83 5.96 -0.15
C LEU A 7 -10.80 4.61 0.57
N SER A 8 -10.18 4.54 1.74
CA SER A 8 -10.19 3.32 2.59
C SER A 8 -11.62 2.90 2.92
N SER A 9 -12.47 3.86 3.31
CA SER A 9 -13.90 3.61 3.60
C SER A 9 -14.64 3.03 2.41
N TRP A 10 -14.33 3.50 1.20
CA TRP A 10 -14.91 2.95 -0.03
C TRP A 10 -14.43 1.53 -0.31
N TRP A 11 -13.14 1.25 -0.12
CA TRP A 11 -12.58 -0.08 -0.29
C TRP A 11 -13.15 -1.10 0.70
N PHE A 12 -13.30 -0.74 1.97
CA PHE A 12 -13.98 -1.59 2.94
C PHE A 12 -15.40 -1.98 2.49
N GLN A 13 -16.13 -1.07 1.85
CA GLN A 13 -17.45 -1.38 1.28
C GLN A 13 -17.36 -2.33 0.07
N GLN A 14 -16.29 -2.26 -0.75
CA GLN A 14 -16.10 -3.18 -1.88
C GLN A 14 -15.75 -4.61 -1.42
N PHE A 15 -15.26 -4.73 -0.18
CA PHE A 15 -14.92 -5.98 0.49
C PHE A 15 -15.91 -6.31 1.61
N GLY A 16 -17.20 -6.07 1.41
CA GLY A 16 -18.22 -6.28 2.45
C GLY A 16 -18.36 -7.73 2.96
N ASP A 17 -17.72 -8.68 2.30
CA ASP A 17 -17.58 -10.08 2.73
C ASP A 17 -16.35 -10.33 3.64
N ILE A 18 -15.51 -9.33 3.84
CA ILE A 18 -14.29 -9.38 4.66
C ILE A 18 -14.50 -8.50 5.90
N GLU A 19 -14.38 -9.12 7.06
CA GLU A 19 -14.41 -8.41 8.34
C GLU A 19 -13.34 -7.32 8.38
N ASN A 20 -13.72 -6.12 8.83
CA ASN A 20 -12.80 -5.01 8.99
C ASN A 20 -13.06 -4.23 10.28
N HIS A 21 -12.07 -3.46 10.71
CA HIS A 21 -12.10 -2.78 12.01
C HIS A 21 -13.02 -1.56 12.08
N VAL A 22 -13.63 -1.09 10.99
CA VAL A 22 -14.37 0.18 10.99
C VAL A 22 -15.74 0.00 11.64
N VAL A 23 -15.96 0.74 12.73
CA VAL A 23 -17.24 0.77 13.46
C VAL A 23 -18.13 1.91 12.96
N SER A 24 -17.56 3.10 12.74
CA SER A 24 -18.32 4.28 12.34
C SER A 24 -17.46 5.36 11.70
N THR A 25 -18.02 6.11 10.76
CA THR A 25 -17.44 7.35 10.23
C THR A 25 -18.01 8.61 10.90
N ALA A 26 -18.94 8.44 11.86
CA ALA A 26 -19.50 9.54 12.64
C ALA A 26 -18.53 9.92 13.76
N VAL A 27 -17.64 10.86 13.45
CA VAL A 27 -16.57 11.37 14.32
C VAL A 27 -16.84 12.83 14.73
N PRO A 28 -16.19 13.34 15.78
CA PRO A 28 -16.31 14.76 16.14
C PRO A 28 -15.86 15.69 15.01
N ASP A 29 -16.52 16.85 14.89
CA ASP A 29 -16.29 17.85 13.82
C ASP A 29 -14.79 18.21 13.63
N LEU A 30 -14.01 18.25 14.71
CA LEU A 30 -12.57 18.54 14.68
C LEU A 30 -11.77 17.64 13.71
N VAL A 31 -12.24 16.40 13.52
CA VAL A 31 -11.60 15.38 12.66
C VAL A 31 -12.55 14.87 11.58
N ALA A 32 -13.63 15.60 11.29
CA ALA A 32 -14.59 15.26 10.26
C ALA A 32 -13.92 15.01 8.90
N GLY A 33 -14.41 14.00 8.19
CA GLY A 33 -13.90 13.58 6.88
C GLY A 33 -12.53 12.88 6.90
N ARG A 34 -11.75 12.96 7.99
CA ARG A 34 -10.36 12.48 8.08
C ARG A 34 -10.08 11.52 9.24
N ALA A 35 -11.13 11.01 9.89
CA ALA A 35 -11.04 10.01 10.95
C ALA A 35 -12.18 8.98 10.85
N VAL A 36 -11.95 7.83 11.46
CA VAL A 36 -12.93 6.74 11.64
C VAL A 36 -12.83 6.21 13.07
N ILE A 37 -13.95 5.75 13.61
CA ILE A 37 -13.98 4.97 14.85
C ILE A 37 -13.76 3.52 14.48
N VAL A 38 -12.78 2.89 15.12
CA VAL A 38 -12.39 1.51 14.85
C VAL A 38 -12.47 0.64 16.09
N GLU A 39 -12.70 -0.65 15.89
CA GLU A 39 -12.54 -1.67 16.91
C GLU A 39 -11.06 -1.84 17.25
N ALA A 40 -10.75 -1.97 18.54
CA ALA A 40 -9.40 -2.30 18.98
C ALA A 40 -9.13 -3.79 18.74
N LEU A 41 -8.04 -4.10 18.05
CA LEU A 41 -7.66 -5.47 17.69
C LEU A 41 -6.30 -5.84 18.29
N GLU A 42 -6.09 -7.14 18.51
CA GLU A 42 -4.75 -7.71 18.68
C GLU A 42 -4.10 -7.79 17.30
N MET A 43 -3.26 -6.80 16.99
CA MET A 43 -2.60 -6.69 15.68
C MET A 43 -1.58 -7.80 15.47
N ILE A 44 -1.55 -8.35 14.26
CA ILE A 44 -0.55 -9.32 13.83
C ILE A 44 0.65 -8.54 13.29
N GLU A 45 1.84 -8.81 13.82
CA GLU A 45 3.08 -8.07 13.52
C GLU A 45 3.69 -8.45 12.15
N VAL A 46 2.86 -8.40 11.09
CA VAL A 46 3.24 -8.74 9.72
C VAL A 46 2.65 -7.69 8.77
N GLU A 47 3.51 -7.02 8.02
CA GLU A 47 3.10 -6.24 6.87
C GLU A 47 2.78 -7.19 5.72
N CYS A 48 1.50 -7.29 5.38
CA CYS A 48 1.03 -8.23 4.37
C CYS A 48 1.04 -7.58 3.00
N VAL A 49 2.19 -7.62 2.32
CA VAL A 49 2.36 -7.01 0.99
C VAL A 49 2.02 -7.99 -0.12
N ALA A 50 1.18 -7.56 -1.06
CA ALA A 50 0.94 -8.22 -2.33
C ALA A 50 1.58 -7.44 -3.47
N ARG A 51 2.19 -8.13 -4.42
CA ARG A 51 2.79 -7.54 -5.63
C ARG A 51 2.28 -8.26 -6.86
N GLY A 52 1.76 -7.53 -7.84
CA GLY A 52 1.52 -8.06 -9.18
C GLY A 52 2.46 -7.48 -10.23
N TYR A 53 3.27 -6.49 -9.87
CA TYR A 53 4.30 -5.90 -10.72
C TYR A 53 5.61 -5.80 -9.95
N LEU A 54 6.72 -5.99 -10.64
CA LEU A 54 8.05 -5.96 -10.05
C LEU A 54 8.57 -4.53 -9.99
N THR A 55 8.69 -3.96 -8.79
CA THR A 55 9.23 -2.61 -8.59
C THR A 55 9.76 -2.43 -7.17
N GLY A 56 10.36 -1.27 -6.87
CA GLY A 56 10.79 -0.89 -5.53
C GLY A 56 11.74 -1.90 -4.89
N SER A 57 11.50 -2.24 -3.62
CA SER A 57 12.35 -3.20 -2.89
C SER A 57 12.34 -4.61 -3.51
N GLY A 58 11.24 -5.02 -4.14
CA GLY A 58 11.20 -6.29 -4.86
C GLY A 58 12.09 -6.28 -6.11
N TRP A 59 12.12 -5.18 -6.85
CA TRP A 59 13.03 -5.02 -7.98
C TRP A 59 14.50 -5.00 -7.53
N ALA A 60 14.80 -4.33 -6.41
CA ALA A 60 16.15 -4.30 -5.84
C ALA A 60 16.66 -5.71 -5.50
N GLU A 61 15.87 -6.52 -4.77
CA GLU A 61 16.23 -7.91 -4.46
C GLU A 61 16.38 -8.76 -5.73
N TYR A 62 15.43 -8.65 -6.67
CA TYR A 62 15.47 -9.43 -7.90
C TYR A 62 16.74 -9.19 -8.72
N ARG A 63 17.24 -7.94 -8.77
CA ARG A 63 18.49 -7.63 -9.45
C ARG A 63 19.71 -8.30 -8.83
N GLU A 64 19.67 -8.56 -7.53
CA GLU A 64 20.78 -9.16 -6.78
C GLU A 64 20.75 -10.69 -6.82
N SER A 65 19.57 -11.29 -6.62
CA SER A 65 19.42 -12.74 -6.41
C SER A 65 18.46 -13.43 -7.38
N GLY A 66 17.71 -12.67 -8.19
CA GLY A 66 16.59 -13.19 -8.99
C GLY A 66 15.39 -13.66 -8.16
N THR A 67 15.32 -13.24 -6.89
CA THR A 67 14.21 -13.56 -5.97
C THR A 67 13.50 -12.32 -5.47
N VAL A 68 12.30 -12.51 -4.92
CA VAL A 68 11.62 -11.53 -4.06
C VAL A 68 11.07 -12.26 -2.85
N CYS A 69 11.49 -11.89 -1.63
CA CYS A 69 11.14 -12.60 -0.40
C CYS A 69 11.36 -14.12 -0.50
N GLY A 70 12.48 -14.54 -1.12
CA GLY A 70 12.82 -15.94 -1.36
C GLY A 70 12.07 -16.63 -2.50
N ILE A 71 11.11 -15.96 -3.16
CA ILE A 71 10.38 -16.48 -4.32
C ILE A 71 11.23 -16.26 -5.57
N ARG A 72 11.67 -17.33 -6.24
CA ARG A 72 12.39 -17.23 -7.51
C ARG A 72 11.46 -16.72 -8.61
N LEU A 73 11.87 -15.66 -9.29
CA LEU A 73 11.15 -15.11 -10.43
C LEU A 73 11.80 -15.54 -11.76
N PRO A 74 11.06 -15.50 -12.88
CA PRO A 74 11.63 -15.71 -14.21
C PRO A 74 12.77 -14.76 -14.51
N ASP A 75 13.75 -15.20 -15.31
CA ASP A 75 14.85 -14.35 -15.75
C ASP A 75 14.37 -13.31 -16.79
N GLY A 76 15.07 -12.17 -16.86
CA GLY A 76 14.84 -11.14 -17.88
C GLY A 76 13.74 -10.12 -17.56
N LEU A 77 13.21 -10.11 -16.34
CA LEU A 77 12.28 -9.08 -15.88
C LEU A 77 13.02 -7.73 -15.71
N ARG A 78 12.25 -6.66 -15.87
CA ARG A 78 12.67 -5.26 -15.71
C ARG A 78 11.80 -4.59 -14.63
N ASP A 79 12.26 -3.44 -14.14
CA ASP A 79 11.43 -2.60 -13.27
C ASP A 79 10.12 -2.23 -13.96
N GLY A 80 9.00 -2.42 -13.28
CA GLY A 80 7.65 -2.23 -13.79
C GLY A 80 7.04 -3.40 -14.55
N ASP A 81 7.76 -4.49 -14.80
CA ASP A 81 7.17 -5.65 -15.50
C ASP A 81 6.08 -6.29 -14.64
N GLN A 82 5.01 -6.74 -15.31
CA GLN A 82 3.97 -7.53 -14.66
C GLN A 82 4.51 -8.92 -14.30
N LEU A 83 4.22 -9.37 -13.08
CA LEU A 83 4.57 -10.72 -12.63
C LEU A 83 3.64 -11.77 -13.26
N PRO A 84 4.11 -13.02 -13.47
CA PRO A 84 3.27 -14.10 -14.00
C PRO A 84 2.02 -14.36 -13.14
N GLU A 85 2.17 -14.21 -11.82
CA GLU A 85 1.10 -14.26 -10.84
C GLU A 85 1.41 -13.30 -9.69
N PRO A 86 0.40 -12.75 -8.99
CA PRO A 86 0.64 -11.96 -7.80
C PRO A 86 1.30 -12.77 -6.70
N ILE A 87 2.31 -12.20 -6.05
CA ILE A 87 3.09 -12.84 -4.99
C ILE A 87 2.87 -12.16 -3.65
N PHE A 88 2.95 -12.95 -2.58
CA PHE A 88 2.91 -12.47 -1.20
C PHE A 88 4.34 -12.27 -0.70
N THR A 89 4.68 -11.04 -0.32
CA THR A 89 6.05 -10.63 0.02
C THR A 89 6.05 -9.95 1.39
N PRO A 90 5.89 -10.72 2.47
CA PRO A 90 5.67 -10.15 3.80
C PRO A 90 6.90 -9.39 4.30
N ALA A 91 6.66 -8.42 5.17
CA ALA A 91 7.72 -7.79 5.96
C ALA A 91 7.37 -7.84 7.46
N ILE A 92 8.39 -7.89 8.30
CA ILE A 92 8.23 -7.78 9.75
C ILE A 92 8.45 -6.33 10.14
N LYS A 93 7.54 -5.81 10.96
CA LYS A 93 7.64 -4.45 11.49
C LYS A 93 8.91 -4.30 12.33
N ALA A 94 9.77 -3.38 11.95
CA ALA A 94 10.96 -3.08 12.72
C ALA A 94 10.63 -2.18 13.92
N LYS A 95 11.58 -2.02 14.84
CA LYS A 95 11.41 -1.07 15.96
C LYS A 95 11.33 0.36 15.42
N VAL A 96 10.69 1.25 16.19
CA VAL A 96 10.59 2.67 15.83
C VAL A 96 11.98 3.25 15.53
N GLY A 97 12.21 3.65 14.27
CA GLY A 97 13.48 4.18 13.77
C GLY A 97 14.25 3.24 12.82
N GLU A 98 13.82 1.99 12.66
CA GLU A 98 14.37 1.01 11.73
C GLU A 98 13.42 0.80 10.53
N HIS A 99 13.95 0.30 9.41
CA HIS A 99 13.15 -0.05 8.24
C HIS A 99 12.58 -1.46 8.38
N ASP A 100 11.34 -1.67 7.94
CA ASP A 100 10.72 -2.99 7.91
C ASP A 100 11.56 -3.98 7.09
N GLU A 101 11.67 -5.20 7.60
CA GLU A 101 12.51 -6.24 7.01
C GLU A 101 11.63 -7.17 6.15
N ASN A 102 11.87 -7.18 4.83
CA ASN A 102 11.27 -8.17 3.94
C ASN A 102 11.74 -9.57 4.36
N VAL A 103 10.79 -10.49 4.58
CA VAL A 103 11.09 -11.88 4.94
C VAL A 103 10.38 -12.86 4.02
N ASP A 104 10.85 -14.10 3.99
CA ASP A 104 10.18 -15.16 3.26
C ASP A 104 8.94 -15.68 4.01
N PHE A 105 8.09 -16.42 3.28
CA PHE A 105 6.89 -17.03 3.83
C PHE A 105 7.21 -17.98 4.99
N ASP A 106 8.30 -18.76 4.88
CA ASP A 106 8.72 -19.72 5.90
C ASP A 106 9.08 -19.04 7.23
N THR A 107 9.58 -17.81 7.17
CA THR A 107 9.83 -16.98 8.35
C THR A 107 8.55 -16.56 9.03
N ILE A 108 7.53 -16.12 8.29
CA ILE A 108 6.21 -15.83 8.86
C ILE A 108 5.58 -17.10 9.46
N ALA A 109 5.65 -18.23 8.76
CA ALA A 109 5.13 -19.51 9.25
C ALA A 109 5.82 -19.98 10.54
N ARG A 110 7.13 -19.74 10.68
CA ARG A 110 7.90 -20.07 11.89
C ARG A 110 7.54 -19.15 13.07
N LEU A 111 7.31 -17.86 12.84
CA LEU A 111 7.04 -16.89 13.89
C LEU A 111 5.58 -16.92 14.36
N HIS A 112 4.63 -17.09 13.44
CA HIS A 112 3.20 -16.95 13.70
C HIS A 112 2.41 -18.25 13.55
N GLY A 113 3.06 -19.33 13.09
CA GLY A 113 2.44 -20.61 12.79
C GLY A 113 1.99 -20.73 11.33
N GLY A 114 2.14 -21.93 10.76
CA GLY A 114 1.86 -22.19 9.35
C GLY A 114 0.40 -21.92 8.93
N GLU A 115 -0.56 -22.25 9.79
CA GLU A 115 -1.99 -21.99 9.50
C GLU A 115 -2.28 -20.49 9.35
N LEU A 116 -1.76 -19.67 10.26
CA LEU A 116 -1.93 -18.22 10.19
C LEU A 116 -1.19 -17.63 8.99
N ALA A 117 0.04 -18.08 8.71
CA ALA A 117 0.79 -17.64 7.52
C ALA A 117 0.03 -17.91 6.22
N GLU A 118 -0.59 -19.09 6.10
CA GLU A 118 -1.44 -19.45 4.97
C GLU A 118 -2.70 -18.57 4.88
N GLN A 119 -3.36 -18.30 6.00
CA GLN A 119 -4.51 -17.40 6.06
C GLN A 119 -4.13 -15.99 5.58
N LEU A 120 -3.03 -15.42 6.09
CA LEU A 120 -2.52 -14.11 5.70
C LEU A 120 -2.20 -14.04 4.20
N ARG A 121 -1.48 -15.05 3.67
CA ARG A 121 -1.17 -15.14 2.24
C ARG A 121 -2.46 -15.19 1.41
N GLY A 122 -3.38 -16.08 1.75
CA GLY A 122 -4.62 -16.30 1.01
C GLY A 122 -5.50 -15.05 0.97
N ILE A 123 -5.75 -14.42 2.13
CA ILE A 123 -6.60 -13.21 2.20
C ILE A 123 -5.94 -12.01 1.51
N THR A 124 -4.62 -11.84 1.65
CA THR A 124 -3.86 -10.75 1.03
C THR A 124 -3.92 -10.83 -0.49
N LEU A 125 -3.62 -12.00 -1.06
CA LEU A 125 -3.68 -12.20 -2.50
C LEU A 125 -5.12 -12.13 -3.04
N GLY A 126 -6.11 -12.60 -2.26
CA GLY A 126 -7.52 -12.50 -2.61
C GLY A 126 -8.02 -11.06 -2.70
N ILE A 127 -7.71 -10.23 -1.69
CA ILE A 127 -8.03 -8.79 -1.70
C ILE A 127 -7.31 -8.09 -2.84
N TYR A 128 -6.00 -8.34 -2.99
CA TYR A 128 -5.19 -7.74 -4.06
C TYR A 128 -5.77 -8.05 -5.45
N ALA A 129 -6.10 -9.30 -5.74
CA ALA A 129 -6.62 -9.70 -7.05
C ALA A 129 -7.95 -8.99 -7.40
N ARG A 130 -8.86 -8.87 -6.41
CA ARG A 130 -10.11 -8.11 -6.56
C ARG A 130 -9.83 -6.63 -6.82
N ALA A 131 -8.96 -6.03 -6.00
CA ALA A 131 -8.59 -4.62 -6.10
C ALA A 131 -7.91 -4.29 -7.45
N ALA A 132 -6.96 -5.12 -7.88
CA ALA A 132 -6.24 -4.96 -9.14
C ALA A 132 -7.20 -5.06 -10.34
N THR A 133 -8.14 -6.00 -10.32
CA THR A 133 -9.18 -6.13 -11.34
C THR A 133 -10.05 -4.86 -11.41
N MET A 134 -10.50 -4.38 -10.25
CA MET A 134 -11.32 -3.17 -10.14
C MET A 134 -10.58 -1.90 -10.56
N ALA A 135 -9.29 -1.80 -10.25
CA ALA A 135 -8.44 -0.68 -10.66
C ALA A 135 -8.19 -0.70 -12.18
N ALA A 136 -7.91 -1.87 -12.75
CA ALA A 136 -7.65 -2.04 -14.18
C ALA A 136 -8.83 -1.61 -15.05
N GLN A 137 -10.07 -1.90 -14.62
CA GLN A 137 -11.30 -1.42 -15.28
C GLN A 137 -11.40 0.11 -15.36
N ARG A 138 -10.65 0.83 -14.53
CA ARG A 138 -10.60 2.29 -14.43
C ARG A 138 -9.27 2.86 -14.95
N GLY A 139 -8.53 2.04 -15.70
CA GLY A 139 -7.24 2.39 -16.32
C GLY A 139 -6.12 2.59 -15.31
N ILE A 140 -6.25 2.06 -14.09
CA ILE A 140 -5.22 2.14 -13.05
C ILE A 140 -4.60 0.77 -12.88
N ILE A 141 -3.27 0.72 -12.86
CA ILE A 141 -2.51 -0.47 -12.46
C ILE A 141 -2.27 -0.37 -10.95
N LEU A 142 -2.63 -1.42 -10.21
CA LEU A 142 -2.21 -1.60 -8.82
C LEU A 142 -0.95 -2.46 -8.82
N ALA A 143 0.22 -1.82 -8.69
CA ALA A 143 1.50 -2.50 -8.77
C ALA A 143 1.74 -3.40 -7.54
N ASP A 144 1.60 -2.80 -6.36
CA ASP A 144 1.66 -3.47 -5.06
C ASP A 144 0.83 -2.72 -4.02
N THR A 145 0.55 -3.40 -2.90
CA THR A 145 -0.17 -2.84 -1.75
C THR A 145 0.21 -3.56 -0.47
N LYS A 146 0.12 -2.85 0.66
CA LYS A 146 0.27 -3.39 2.02
C LYS A 146 -1.08 -3.46 2.72
N PHE A 147 -1.36 -4.59 3.35
CA PHE A 147 -2.45 -4.75 4.31
C PHE A 147 -1.91 -5.03 5.71
N GLU A 148 -2.74 -4.73 6.71
CA GLU A 148 -2.54 -5.17 8.08
C GLU A 148 -3.79 -5.89 8.58
N PHE A 149 -3.56 -6.91 9.40
CA PHE A 149 -4.63 -7.72 9.97
C PHE A 149 -4.47 -7.77 11.48
N GLY A 150 -5.60 -7.86 12.17
CA GLY A 150 -5.65 -8.17 13.60
C GLY A 150 -6.66 -9.27 13.88
N ARG A 151 -6.79 -9.60 15.17
CA ARG A 151 -7.81 -10.49 15.69
C ARG A 151 -8.58 -9.80 16.81
N ARG A 152 -9.86 -10.16 16.94
CA ARG A 152 -10.60 -9.84 18.16
C ARG A 152 -10.05 -10.70 19.30
N PRO A 153 -9.91 -10.16 20.52
CA PRO A 153 -9.42 -10.92 21.66
C PRO A 153 -10.19 -12.23 21.85
N GLY A 154 -9.48 -13.36 21.77
CA GLY A 154 -10.07 -14.71 21.91
C GLY A 154 -10.72 -15.30 20.65
N GLU A 155 -10.69 -14.60 19.51
CA GLU A 155 -11.17 -15.11 18.22
C GLU A 155 -10.01 -15.46 17.28
N ALA A 156 -10.22 -16.49 16.45
CA ALA A 156 -9.22 -16.89 15.45
C ALA A 156 -9.35 -16.12 14.12
N GLY A 157 -10.50 -15.49 13.87
CA GLY A 157 -10.82 -14.80 12.62
C GLY A 157 -9.95 -13.56 12.38
N LEU A 158 -9.45 -13.43 11.15
CA LEU A 158 -8.72 -12.24 10.73
C LEU A 158 -9.68 -11.08 10.46
N VAL A 159 -9.30 -9.90 10.93
CA VAL A 159 -9.99 -8.63 10.68
C VAL A 159 -9.03 -7.70 9.95
N LEU A 160 -9.44 -7.22 8.78
CA LEU A 160 -8.68 -6.23 8.01
C LEU A 160 -8.67 -4.90 8.76
N ALA A 161 -7.49 -4.32 8.93
CA ALA A 161 -7.28 -3.11 9.71
C ALA A 161 -6.47 -2.09 8.90
N ASP A 162 -6.02 -1.03 9.60
CA ASP A 162 -5.26 0.09 9.02
C ASP A 162 -5.99 0.78 7.84
N GLU A 163 -5.31 1.65 7.10
CA GLU A 163 -5.78 2.11 5.81
C GLU A 163 -5.63 1.04 4.71
N VAL A 164 -6.54 1.04 3.74
CA VAL A 164 -6.62 -0.01 2.72
C VAL A 164 -6.63 0.63 1.34
N LEU A 165 -5.66 0.21 0.51
CA LEU A 165 -5.57 0.56 -0.91
C LEU A 165 -5.60 2.08 -1.19
N THR A 166 -4.84 2.83 -0.40
CA THR A 166 -4.60 4.26 -0.60
C THR A 166 -3.28 4.47 -1.34
N PRO A 167 -3.03 5.66 -1.94
CA PRO A 167 -1.72 6.00 -2.49
C PRO A 167 -0.57 5.98 -1.47
N ASP A 168 -0.87 5.94 -0.16
CA ASP A 168 0.15 5.82 0.89
C ASP A 168 0.51 4.35 1.15
N SER A 169 -0.47 3.44 1.09
CA SER A 169 -0.25 2.00 1.28
C SER A 169 -0.05 1.21 -0.02
N SER A 170 -0.18 1.85 -1.18
CA SER A 170 -0.19 1.18 -2.50
C SER A 170 0.46 2.00 -3.60
N ARG A 171 1.15 1.32 -4.51
CA ARG A 171 1.62 1.92 -5.75
C ARG A 171 0.55 1.79 -6.83
N PHE A 172 -0.03 2.93 -7.20
CA PHE A 172 -0.93 3.02 -8.34
C PHE A 172 -0.21 3.68 -9.53
N TRP A 173 -0.38 3.12 -10.72
CA TRP A 173 0.15 3.68 -11.97
C TRP A 173 -0.95 3.95 -12.99
N ASP A 174 -0.75 4.96 -13.83
CA ASP A 174 -1.63 5.22 -14.96
C ASP A 174 -1.35 4.20 -16.07
N ALA A 175 -2.30 3.31 -16.37
CA ALA A 175 -2.13 2.27 -17.38
C ALA A 175 -1.79 2.81 -18.77
N LYS A 176 -2.20 4.06 -19.08
CA LYS A 176 -1.87 4.72 -20.35
C LYS A 176 -0.40 5.14 -20.46
N ARG A 177 0.30 5.28 -19.34
CA ARG A 177 1.69 5.72 -19.25
C ARG A 177 2.64 4.62 -18.82
N TRP A 178 2.12 3.44 -18.51
CA TRP A 178 2.91 2.31 -18.06
C TRP A 178 3.83 1.80 -19.19
N ASN A 179 5.13 1.85 -18.93
CA ASN A 179 6.17 1.36 -19.82
C ASN A 179 7.31 0.76 -18.98
N PRO A 180 7.35 -0.57 -18.81
CA PRO A 180 8.39 -1.22 -18.01
C PRO A 180 9.81 -0.91 -18.51
N GLY A 181 10.73 -0.69 -17.58
CA GLY A 181 12.11 -0.29 -17.81
C GLY A 181 12.34 1.22 -17.86
N GLU A 182 11.30 2.04 -17.74
CA GLU A 182 11.37 3.51 -17.62
C GLU A 182 10.87 3.99 -16.25
N SER A 183 11.07 5.28 -15.95
CA SER A 183 10.50 5.90 -14.74
C SER A 183 8.97 5.82 -14.78
N LEU A 184 8.39 5.05 -13.86
CA LEU A 184 6.95 4.79 -13.82
C LEU A 184 6.26 5.91 -13.04
N PRO A 185 5.35 6.68 -13.66
CA PRO A 185 4.64 7.74 -12.96
C PRO A 185 3.67 7.14 -11.93
N SER A 186 4.02 7.26 -10.65
CA SER A 186 3.19 6.83 -9.53
C SER A 186 2.20 7.92 -9.10
N PHE A 187 1.02 7.51 -8.64
CA PHE A 187 0.05 8.40 -7.97
C PHE A 187 0.41 8.69 -6.51
N ASP A 188 1.52 8.14 -6.01
CA ASP A 188 1.99 8.32 -4.64
C ASP A 188 2.91 9.55 -4.47
N LYS A 189 3.65 9.57 -3.37
CA LYS A 189 4.60 10.63 -2.95
C LYS A 189 5.81 10.79 -3.88
N GLN A 190 5.83 10.23 -5.09
CA GLN A 190 6.97 10.31 -6.00
C GLN A 190 7.41 11.75 -6.29
N PHE A 191 6.49 12.71 -6.46
CA PHE A 191 6.84 14.13 -6.65
C PHE A 191 7.61 14.73 -5.45
N VAL A 192 7.21 14.35 -4.24
CA VAL A 192 7.88 14.77 -3.00
C VAL A 192 9.27 14.14 -2.94
N ARG A 193 9.38 12.83 -3.24
CA ARG A 193 10.66 12.11 -3.26
C ARG A 193 11.62 12.69 -4.30
N ASP A 194 11.14 12.94 -5.51
CA ASP A 194 11.95 13.48 -6.61
C ASP A 194 12.41 14.90 -6.29
N TRP A 195 11.53 15.75 -5.74
CA TRP A 195 11.89 17.11 -5.34
C TRP A 195 12.92 17.10 -4.21
N LEU A 196 12.72 16.26 -3.18
CA LEU A 196 13.68 16.10 -2.09
C LEU A 196 15.05 15.63 -2.62
N ALA A 197 15.07 14.62 -3.50
CA ALA A 197 16.31 14.06 -4.03
C ALA A 197 17.07 14.99 -5.00
N ASN A 198 16.37 15.80 -5.79
CA ASN A 198 16.99 16.50 -6.93
C ASN A 198 17.03 18.03 -6.79
N GLU A 199 16.09 18.63 -6.07
CA GLU A 199 15.85 20.09 -6.12
C GLU A 199 15.92 20.76 -4.74
N SER A 200 15.66 20.02 -3.66
CA SER A 200 15.57 20.57 -2.31
C SER A 200 16.93 20.98 -1.70
N GLY A 201 18.03 20.42 -2.23
CA GLY A 201 19.37 20.55 -1.64
C GLY A 201 19.53 19.85 -0.28
N TRP A 202 18.54 19.05 0.15
CA TRP A 202 18.58 18.28 1.39
C TRP A 202 19.35 16.97 1.20
N ASP A 203 20.25 16.66 2.14
CA ASP A 203 20.93 15.37 2.20
C ASP A 203 20.13 14.43 3.13
N PRO A 204 19.54 13.34 2.60
CA PRO A 204 18.77 12.38 3.40
C PRO A 204 19.63 11.60 4.41
N ASN A 205 20.95 11.64 4.31
CA ASN A 205 21.87 11.06 5.29
C ASN A 205 22.35 12.05 6.36
N SER A 206 21.87 13.30 6.30
CA SER A 206 22.20 14.32 7.30
C SER A 206 21.20 14.31 8.45
N ASP A 207 21.62 14.81 9.62
CA ASP A 207 20.74 15.01 10.79
C ASP A 207 19.77 16.20 10.62
N ALA A 208 19.85 16.94 9.50
CA ALA A 208 18.98 18.07 9.25
C ALA A 208 17.58 17.57 8.82
N PRO A 209 16.48 18.14 9.35
CA PRO A 209 15.15 17.79 8.87
C PRO A 209 14.96 18.23 7.40
N PRO A 210 14.11 17.54 6.63
CA PRO A 210 13.79 17.94 5.27
C PRO A 210 13.15 19.35 5.26
N PRO A 211 13.43 20.17 4.23
CA PRO A 211 12.87 21.50 4.11
C PRO A 211 11.36 21.47 3.88
N GLU A 212 10.70 22.61 4.12
CA GLU A 212 9.29 22.78 3.78
C GLU A 212 9.07 22.59 2.27
N LEU A 213 8.00 21.88 1.92
CA LEU A 213 7.65 21.63 0.52
C LEU A 213 7.12 22.91 -0.15
N PRO A 214 7.58 23.24 -1.36
CA PRO A 214 7.01 24.31 -2.16
C PRO A 214 5.52 24.06 -2.43
N GLY A 215 4.73 25.13 -2.47
CA GLY A 215 3.28 25.04 -2.70
C GLY A 215 2.91 24.27 -3.98
N GLU A 216 3.71 24.38 -5.04
CA GLU A 216 3.50 23.62 -6.28
C GLU A 216 3.65 22.11 -6.12
N ILE A 217 4.58 21.64 -5.28
CA ILE A 217 4.77 20.22 -4.97
C ILE A 217 3.61 19.72 -4.11
N VAL A 218 3.13 20.54 -3.16
CA VAL A 218 1.95 20.24 -2.35
C VAL A 218 0.71 20.09 -3.23
N GLU A 219 0.45 21.04 -4.12
CA GLU A 219 -0.71 21.00 -5.03
C GLU A 219 -0.61 19.85 -6.05
N ALA A 220 0.57 19.58 -6.60
CA ALA A 220 0.78 18.44 -7.49
C ALA A 220 0.51 17.10 -6.78
N THR A 221 1.00 16.95 -5.54
CA THR A 221 0.75 15.75 -4.72
C THR A 221 -0.73 15.61 -4.40
N ARG A 222 -1.39 16.70 -4.00
CA ARG A 222 -2.84 16.72 -3.74
C ARG A 222 -3.64 16.35 -4.97
N ALA A 223 -3.29 16.88 -6.14
CA ALA A 223 -3.95 16.57 -7.41
C ALA A 223 -3.84 15.08 -7.77
N ARG A 224 -2.71 14.42 -7.48
CA ARG A 224 -2.55 12.97 -7.70
C ARG A 224 -3.47 12.14 -6.81
N TYR A 225 -3.61 12.51 -5.55
CA TYR A 225 -4.50 11.82 -4.62
C TYR A 225 -5.97 11.99 -5.01
N LEU A 226 -6.35 13.18 -5.47
CA LEU A 226 -7.67 13.45 -6.04
C LEU A 226 -7.92 12.60 -7.30
N GLU A 227 -6.97 12.59 -8.24
CA GLU A 227 -7.10 11.81 -9.47
C GLU A 227 -7.25 10.31 -9.19
N ALA A 228 -6.43 9.76 -8.29
CA ALA A 228 -6.54 8.36 -7.88
C ALA A 228 -7.91 8.07 -7.25
N PHE A 229 -8.37 8.91 -6.33
CA PHE A 229 -9.69 8.77 -5.70
C PHE A 229 -10.82 8.80 -6.74
N GLU A 230 -10.84 9.83 -7.59
CA GLU A 230 -11.91 10.05 -8.57
C GLU A 230 -11.98 8.92 -9.59
N ARG A 231 -10.83 8.47 -10.08
CA ARG A 231 -10.76 7.37 -11.03
C ARG A 231 -11.18 6.06 -10.38
N LEU A 232 -10.69 5.73 -9.18
CA LEU A 232 -11.01 4.48 -8.48
C LEU A 232 -12.49 4.42 -8.06
N THR A 233 -13.03 5.52 -7.54
CA THR A 233 -14.37 5.54 -6.95
C THR A 233 -15.46 6.03 -7.90
N LEU A 234 -15.08 6.66 -9.01
CA LEU A 234 -15.97 7.32 -9.99
C LEU A 234 -16.81 8.45 -9.37
N ARG A 235 -16.31 9.08 -8.30
CA ARG A 235 -16.95 10.21 -7.59
C ARG A 235 -15.89 11.22 -7.14
N ALA A 236 -16.31 12.46 -6.91
CA ALA A 236 -15.47 13.46 -6.25
C ALA A 236 -15.44 13.22 -4.72
N PRO A 237 -14.31 13.47 -4.04
CA PRO A 237 -14.26 13.39 -2.58
C PRO A 237 -15.00 14.58 -1.96
N VAL A 238 -15.64 14.36 -0.81
CA VAL A 238 -16.24 15.45 -0.03
C VAL A 238 -15.14 16.10 0.78
N LEU A 239 -14.78 17.34 0.42
CA LEU A 239 -13.79 18.13 1.15
C LEU A 239 -14.50 19.31 1.79
N GLU A 240 -14.44 19.42 3.11
CA GLU A 240 -14.87 20.63 3.79
C GLU A 240 -13.91 21.78 3.45
N SER A 241 -14.49 22.97 3.25
CA SER A 241 -13.79 24.22 2.88
C SER A 241 -13.03 24.82 4.05
#